data_AF-A0A0A9DCP6-F1
#
_entry.id   AF-A0A0A9DCP6-F1
#
_cell.length_a   1.000
_cell.length_b   1.000
_cell.length_c   1.000
_cell.angle_alpha   90.00
_cell.angle_beta   90.00
_cell.angle_gamma   90.00
#
_symmetry.space_group_name_H-M   'P 1'
#
loop_
_entity.id
_entity.type
_entity.pdbx_description
1 polymer ?
#
loop_
_entity_poly.entity_id
_entity_poly.type
_entity_poly.pdbx_seq_one_letter_code
_entity_poly.pdbx_strand_id
1 'polypeptide(L)'
;MSRMEFSTVDLPFDYDKLDVAIVEAAEGMLGIFSHTEYDTSLYLAIQQNEGENANDCQMETVIPLSRHKCYIIGVAEGYIFLGGFPKVHRARESCFLLEIKTLKIVRVSRRTLHSPHIPYFGFPPSLSLRWI
;
A
#
# COMPACT_ATOMS: atom_id res chain seq x y z
N MET A 1 -24.89 8.11 -21.55
CA MET A 1 -23.73 7.20 -21.40
C MET A 1 -22.60 8.01 -20.78
N SER A 2 -22.15 7.69 -19.57
CA SER A 2 -20.94 8.28 -19.01
C SER A 2 -19.72 7.56 -19.59
N ARG A 3 -18.76 8.32 -20.13
CA ARG A 3 -17.48 7.77 -20.59
C ARG A 3 -16.54 7.73 -19.38
N MET A 4 -15.96 6.57 -19.11
CA MET A 4 -14.89 6.47 -18.11
C MET A 4 -13.64 7.13 -18.70
N GLU A 5 -12.97 7.96 -17.90
CA GLU A 5 -11.72 8.63 -18.28
C GLU A 5 -10.61 8.12 -17.38
N PHE A 6 -9.42 7.93 -17.96
CA PHE A 6 -8.23 7.48 -17.26
C PHE A 6 -7.23 8.63 -17.22
N SER A 7 -6.55 8.78 -16.08
CA SER A 7 -5.42 9.68 -15.92
C SER A 7 -4.18 8.88 -15.52
N THR A 8 -3.02 9.39 -15.91
CA THR A 8 -1.72 8.90 -15.45
C THR A 8 -1.23 9.80 -14.34
N VAL A 9 -0.58 9.21 -13.34
CA VAL A 9 0.03 9.94 -12.23
C VAL A 9 1.53 9.76 -12.34
N ASP A 10 2.25 10.87 -12.42
CA ASP A 10 3.71 10.85 -12.42
C ASP A 10 4.20 10.44 -11.02
N LEU A 11 5.03 9.41 -10.96
CA LEU A 11 5.59 8.97 -9.70
C LEU A 11 6.71 9.94 -9.30
N PRO A 12 6.78 10.32 -8.01
CA PRO A 12 7.82 11.22 -7.51
C PRO A 12 9.22 10.58 -7.53
N PHE A 13 9.34 9.30 -7.87
CA PHE A 13 10.60 8.57 -7.89
C PHE A 13 10.77 7.74 -9.17
N ASP A 14 11.95 7.87 -9.77
CA ASP A 14 12.35 7.17 -11.00
C ASP A 14 13.21 5.94 -10.66
N TYR A 15 12.63 4.97 -9.94
CA TYR A 15 13.32 3.71 -9.64
C TYR A 15 12.69 2.55 -10.41
N ASP A 16 13.53 1.78 -11.11
CA ASP A 16 13.14 0.62 -11.94
C ASP A 16 12.38 -0.51 -11.19
N LYS A 17 12.28 -0.43 -9.85
CA LYS A 17 11.75 -1.47 -8.97
C LYS A 17 11.01 -0.88 -7.77
N LEU A 18 9.86 -0.27 -8.05
CA LEU A 18 8.97 0.32 -7.05
C LEU A 18 7.72 -0.53 -6.90
N ASP A 19 7.44 -0.95 -5.68
CA ASP A 19 6.08 -1.29 -5.29
C ASP A 19 5.35 0.02 -4.98
N VAL A 20 4.20 0.26 -5.63
CA VAL A 20 3.43 1.49 -5.46
C VAL A 20 1.99 1.19 -5.06
N ALA A 21 1.47 1.95 -4.10
CA ALA A 21 0.05 2.03 -3.78
C ALA A 21 -0.42 3.48 -3.90
N ILE A 22 -1.45 3.70 -4.74
CA ILE A 22 -2.13 4.99 -4.87
C ILE A 22 -3.42 4.90 -4.06
N VAL A 23 -3.63 5.87 -3.17
CA VAL A 23 -4.78 5.92 -2.27
C VAL A 23 -5.34 7.33 -2.21
N GLU A 24 -6.60 7.46 -1.84
CA GLU A 24 -7.15 8.76 -1.45
C GLU A 24 -6.65 9.10 -0.03
N ALA A 25 -5.80 10.12 0.08
CA ALA A 25 -5.25 10.58 1.35
C ALA A 25 -6.23 11.51 2.08
N ALA A 26 -6.91 12.36 1.31
CA ALA A 26 -8.03 13.20 1.73
C ALA A 26 -8.84 13.59 0.49
N GLU A 27 -9.97 14.28 0.71
CA GLU A 27 -10.79 14.81 -0.38
C GLU A 27 -9.92 15.59 -1.39
N GLY A 28 -9.91 15.15 -2.65
CA GLY A 28 -9.12 15.78 -3.72
C GLY A 28 -7.59 15.61 -3.63
N MET A 29 -7.08 14.78 -2.71
CA MET A 29 -5.65 14.52 -2.54
C MET A 29 -5.32 13.03 -2.67
N LEU A 30 -4.36 12.72 -3.53
CA LEU A 30 -3.79 11.39 -3.69
C LEU A 30 -2.58 11.21 -2.77
N GLY A 31 -2.54 10.08 -2.08
CA GLY A 31 -1.37 9.57 -1.38
C GLY A 31 -0.72 8.49 -2.23
N ILE A 32 0.56 8.67 -2.55
CA ILE A 32 1.38 7.71 -3.28
C ILE A 32 2.34 7.10 -2.27
N PHE A 33 2.12 5.84 -1.94
CA PHE A 33 3.03 5.07 -1.13
C PHE A 33 3.96 4.30 -2.06
N SER A 34 5.27 4.46 -1.86
CA SER A 34 6.28 3.75 -2.63
C SER A 34 7.26 3.04 -1.72
N HIS A 35 7.73 1.90 -2.20
CA HIS A 35 8.79 1.12 -1.57
C HIS A 35 9.81 0.74 -2.62
N THR A 36 11.09 1.00 -2.33
CA THR A 36 12.20 0.58 -3.19
C THR A 36 12.73 -0.76 -2.71
N GLU A 37 12.96 -1.70 -3.64
CA GLU A 37 13.41 -3.06 -3.31
C GLU A 37 14.59 -3.02 -2.30
N TYR A 38 14.43 -3.74 -1.18
CA TYR A 38 15.37 -3.84 -0.06
C TYR A 38 15.50 -2.65 0.90
N ASP A 39 14.76 -1.57 0.72
CA ASP A 39 14.73 -0.49 1.70
C ASP A 39 13.91 -0.88 2.95
N THR A 40 14.21 -0.20 4.04
CA THR A 40 13.54 -0.32 5.34
C THR A 40 12.70 0.91 5.64
N SER A 41 12.29 1.62 4.60
CA SER A 41 11.45 2.81 4.67
C SER A 41 10.32 2.67 3.65
N LEU A 42 9.14 3.14 4.02
CA LEU A 42 8.05 3.37 3.09
C LEU A 42 7.96 4.88 2.87
N TYR A 43 7.94 5.30 1.61
CA TYR A 43 7.83 6.71 1.26
C TYR A 43 6.37 7.02 0.97
N LEU A 44 5.89 8.15 1.50
CA LEU A 44 4.58 8.69 1.21
C LEU A 44 4.74 10.05 0.56
N ALA A 45 4.24 10.19 -0.66
CA ALA A 45 4.07 11.47 -1.33
C ALA A 45 2.59 11.86 -1.37
N ILE A 46 2.28 13.13 -1.11
CA ILE A 46 0.92 13.67 -1.26
C ILE A 46 0.89 14.59 -2.48
N GLN A 47 -0.09 14.35 -3.35
CA GLN A 47 -0.31 15.09 -4.60
C GLN A 47 -1.75 15.58 -4.65
N GLN A 48 -1.95 16.83 -5.09
CA GLN A 48 -3.29 17.35 -5.33
C GLN A 48 -3.83 16.79 -6.65
N ASN A 49 -5.06 16.30 -6.66
CA ASN A 49 -5.67 15.72 -7.86
C ASN A 49 -6.31 16.78 -8.78
N GLU A 50 -6.51 18.00 -8.27
CA GLU A 50 -7.22 19.09 -8.96
C GLU A 50 -6.43 20.41 -8.90
N GLY A 51 -6.38 21.14 -10.03
CA GLY A 51 -5.77 22.49 -10.12
C GLY A 51 -4.47 22.56 -10.93
N GLU A 52 -3.96 23.77 -11.15
CA GLU A 52 -2.76 24.04 -11.98
C GLU A 52 -1.46 23.39 -11.44
N ASN A 53 -1.45 22.96 -10.17
CA ASN A 53 -0.32 22.31 -9.51
C ASN A 53 -0.53 20.80 -9.28
N ALA A 54 -1.44 20.18 -10.02
CA ALA A 54 -1.82 18.77 -9.81
C ALA A 54 -0.68 17.76 -9.99
N ASN A 55 0.48 18.17 -10.51
CA ASN A 55 1.63 17.29 -10.77
C ASN A 55 2.80 17.47 -9.80
N ASP A 56 2.74 18.45 -8.90
CA ASP A 56 3.84 18.72 -7.98
C ASP A 56 3.64 17.97 -6.65
N CYS A 57 4.60 17.09 -6.33
CA CYS A 57 4.66 16.40 -5.04
C CYS A 57 4.81 17.44 -3.91
N GLN A 58 3.81 17.54 -3.03
CA GLN A 58 3.78 18.60 -2.02
C GLN A 58 4.46 18.23 -0.71
N MET A 59 4.50 16.93 -0.36
CA MET A 59 5.05 16.49 0.90
C MET A 59 5.52 15.04 0.84
N GLU A 60 6.78 14.82 1.23
CA GLU A 60 7.39 13.49 1.35
C GLU A 60 7.51 13.12 2.84
N THR A 61 6.88 12.02 3.25
CA THR A 61 7.01 11.47 4.59
C THR A 61 7.69 10.10 4.52
N VAL A 62 8.75 9.94 5.30
CA VAL A 62 9.47 8.66 5.42
C VAL A 62 8.96 7.90 6.63
N ILE A 63 8.38 6.72 6.39
CA ILE A 63 7.82 5.85 7.43
C ILE A 63 8.81 4.71 7.70
N PRO A 64 9.50 4.68 8.86
CA PRO A 64 10.55 3.70 9.12
C PRO A 64 9.98 2.31 9.42
N LEU A 65 10.41 1.30 8.66
CA LEU A 65 10.13 -0.11 8.85
C LEU A 65 11.24 -0.73 9.71
N SER A 66 11.16 -0.53 11.02
CA SER A 66 12.25 -0.77 11.98
C SER A 66 12.95 -2.14 11.93
N ARG A 67 12.31 -3.22 11.42
CA ARG A 67 12.86 -4.59 11.53
C ARG A 67 12.62 -5.53 10.35
N HIS A 68 11.91 -5.07 9.32
CA HIS A 68 11.54 -5.91 8.17
C HIS A 68 11.82 -5.14 6.88
N LYS A 69 12.30 -5.85 5.86
CA LYS A 69 12.22 -5.40 4.47
C LYS A 69 10.80 -5.71 4.03
N CYS A 70 10.02 -4.71 3.70
CA CYS A 70 8.62 -4.90 3.32
C CYS A 70 8.42 -4.83 1.81
N TYR A 71 7.23 -5.19 1.36
CA TYR A 71 6.73 -5.02 -0.01
C TYR A 71 5.21 -4.80 0.08
N ILE A 72 4.63 -4.11 -0.91
CA ILE A 72 3.19 -3.80 -0.91
C ILE A 72 2.42 -5.00 -1.47
N ILE A 73 1.41 -5.46 -0.74
CA ILE A 73 0.53 -6.55 -1.17
C ILE A 73 -0.75 -6.02 -1.82
N GLY A 74 -1.30 -4.91 -1.29
CA GLY A 74 -2.54 -4.32 -1.77
C GLY A 74 -3.10 -3.25 -0.84
N VAL A 75 -4.20 -2.65 -1.28
CA VAL A 75 -4.91 -1.58 -0.57
C VAL A 75 -6.38 -1.96 -0.44
N ALA A 76 -6.94 -1.79 0.75
CA ALA A 76 -8.39 -1.93 0.97
C ALA A 76 -8.85 -1.13 2.19
N GLU A 77 -10.04 -0.53 2.11
CA GLU A 77 -10.79 0.04 3.25
C GLU A 77 -9.98 1.00 4.16
N GLY A 78 -9.10 1.82 3.59
CA GLY A 78 -8.28 2.77 4.37
C GLY A 78 -6.97 2.18 4.92
N TYR A 79 -6.61 0.96 4.50
CA TYR A 79 -5.38 0.30 4.91
C TYR A 79 -4.53 -0.13 3.71
N ILE A 80 -3.21 -0.12 3.92
CA ILE A 80 -2.22 -0.73 3.05
C ILE A 80 -1.70 -1.99 3.71
N PHE A 81 -1.69 -3.09 2.97
CA PHE A 81 -1.22 -4.38 3.42
C PHE A 81 0.23 -4.56 2.99
N LEU A 82 1.09 -4.84 3.96
CA LEU A 82 2.52 -5.01 3.73
C LEU A 82 2.92 -6.45 4.07
N GLY A 83 3.65 -7.09 3.18
CA GLY A 83 4.43 -8.29 3.48
C GLY A 83 5.80 -7.87 3.98
N GLY A 84 6.36 -8.56 4.97
CA GLY A 84 7.66 -8.21 5.51
C GLY A 84 8.56 -9.40 5.80
N PHE A 85 9.77 -9.35 5.26
CA PHE A 85 10.85 -10.28 5.54
C PHE A 85 11.72 -9.72 6.66
N PRO A 86 11.93 -10.46 7.77
CA PRO A 86 12.87 -10.04 8.80
C PRO A 86 14.29 -9.92 8.22
N LYS A 87 15.05 -8.91 8.67
CA LYS A 87 16.45 -8.70 8.24
C LYS A 87 17.36 -9.90 8.52
N VAL A 88 17.02 -10.71 9.53
CA VAL A 88 17.79 -11.90 9.92
C VAL A 88 17.35 -13.08 9.06
N HIS A 89 18.31 -13.69 8.35
CA HIS A 89 18.07 -14.86 7.52
C HIS A 89 17.41 -16.00 8.33
N ARG A 90 16.40 -16.65 7.74
CA ARG A 90 15.58 -17.76 8.29
C ARG A 90 14.44 -17.38 9.25
N ALA A 91 14.22 -16.10 9.52
CA ALA A 91 13.05 -15.70 10.30
C ALA A 91 11.78 -15.62 9.44
N ARG A 92 10.64 -15.92 10.08
CA ARG A 92 9.31 -15.98 9.49
C ARG A 92 8.85 -14.65 8.89
N GLU A 93 8.28 -14.68 7.69
CA GLU A 93 7.56 -13.54 7.11
C GLU A 93 6.47 -13.03 8.06
N SER A 94 6.15 -11.75 7.99
CA SER A 94 5.08 -11.13 8.78
C SER A 94 4.18 -10.31 7.88
N CYS A 95 2.90 -10.22 8.22
CA CYS A 95 1.98 -9.28 7.59
C CYS A 95 1.77 -8.08 8.50
N PHE A 96 1.72 -6.91 7.89
CA PHE A 96 1.44 -5.65 8.56
C PHE A 96 0.27 -4.94 7.88
N LEU A 97 -0.47 -4.19 8.68
CA LEU A 97 -1.42 -3.19 8.23
C LEU A 97 -0.82 -1.82 8.50
N LEU A 98 -0.86 -0.96 7.49
CA LEU A 98 -0.62 0.46 7.62
C LEU A 98 -1.96 1.18 7.46
N GLU A 99 -2.40 1.87 8.50
CA GLU A 99 -3.58 2.74 8.43
C GLU A 99 -3.23 4.03 7.71
N ILE A 100 -3.91 4.34 6.60
CA ILE A 100 -3.56 5.46 5.71
C ILE A 100 -3.67 6.81 6.44
N LYS A 101 -4.72 7.00 7.24
CA LYS A 101 -4.98 8.28 7.91
C LYS A 101 -3.99 8.60 9.02
N THR A 102 -3.56 7.59 9.76
CA THR A 102 -2.74 7.77 10.98
C THR A 102 -1.27 7.40 10.75
N LEU A 103 -0.98 6.76 9.63
CA LEU A 103 0.31 6.15 9.29
C LEU A 103 0.80 5.14 10.33
N LYS A 104 -0.12 4.61 11.15
CA LYS A 104 0.21 3.60 12.16
C LYS A 104 0.37 2.23 11.51
N ILE A 105 1.44 1.55 11.89
CA ILE A 105 1.74 0.19 11.45
C ILE A 105 1.45 -0.80 12.57
N VAL A 106 0.66 -1.83 12.28
CA VAL A 106 0.36 -2.94 13.18
C VAL A 106 0.73 -4.26 12.53
N ARG A 107 1.43 -5.14 13.26
CA ARG A 107 1.64 -6.52 12.82
C ARG A 107 0.37 -7.32 13.09
N VAL A 108 -0.22 -7.89 12.04
CA VAL A 108 -1.45 -8.70 12.15
C VAL A 108 -1.19 -10.20 12.11
N SER A 109 -0.05 -10.64 11.57
CA SER A 109 0.30 -12.05 11.58
C SER A 109 1.81 -12.29 11.52
N ARG A 110 2.21 -13.47 11.96
CA ARG A 110 3.56 -14.02 11.81
C ARG A 110 3.42 -15.27 10.94
N ARG A 111 3.70 -15.15 9.64
CA ARG A 111 3.50 -16.22 8.66
C ARG A 111 4.46 -17.37 8.90
N THR A 112 3.95 -18.60 8.83
CA THR A 112 4.74 -19.83 9.03
C THR A 112 5.27 -20.46 7.75
N LEU A 113 4.83 -20.06 6.55
CA LEU A 113 5.07 -20.88 5.34
C LEU A 113 5.34 -20.06 4.08
N HIS A 114 6.21 -20.64 3.24
CA HIS A 114 6.74 -20.20 1.94
C HIS A 114 5.71 -20.16 0.79
N SER A 115 4.43 -19.90 1.07
CA SER A 115 3.39 -19.88 0.03
C SER A 115 2.83 -18.48 -0.15
N PRO A 116 2.62 -18.00 -1.40
CA PRO A 116 2.00 -16.72 -1.67
C PRO A 116 0.54 -16.76 -1.23
N HIS A 117 0.26 -16.25 -0.04
CA HIS A 117 -1.10 -16.01 0.43
C HIS A 117 -1.46 -14.56 0.09
N ILE A 118 -2.33 -14.36 -0.90
CA ILE A 118 -2.93 -13.06 -1.18
C ILE A 118 -4.07 -12.89 -0.15
N PRO A 119 -4.03 -11.87 0.73
CA PRO A 119 -5.14 -11.59 1.63
C PRO A 119 -6.42 -11.40 0.80
N TYR A 120 -7.52 -11.96 1.26
CA TYR A 120 -8.82 -11.66 0.65
C TYR A 120 -9.27 -10.26 1.09
N PHE A 121 -9.67 -9.42 0.13
CA PHE A 121 -10.11 -8.05 0.36
C PHE A 121 -11.59 -7.91 0.02
N GLY A 122 -12.32 -7.22 0.89
CA GLY A 122 -13.74 -6.90 0.70
C GLY A 122 -14.69 -7.81 1.47
N PHE A 123 -15.99 -7.51 1.34
CA PHE A 123 -17.03 -8.35 1.92
C PHE A 123 -17.03 -9.71 1.22
N PRO A 124 -16.99 -10.82 1.97
CA PRO A 124 -17.18 -12.12 1.36
C PRO A 124 -18.50 -12.07 0.58
N PRO A 125 -18.55 -12.64 -0.64
CA PRO A 125 -19.82 -12.79 -1.33
C PRO A 125 -20.80 -13.43 -0.35
N SER A 126 -22.02 -12.90 -0.28
CA SER A 126 -23.04 -13.38 0.66
C SER A 126 -23.09 -14.90 0.56
N LEU A 127 -22.72 -15.61 1.63
CA LEU A 127 -22.79 -17.07 1.71
C LEU A 127 -24.25 -17.53 1.83
N SER A 128 -25.18 -16.87 1.14
CA SER A 128 -26.53 -17.37 0.95
C SER A 128 -26.39 -18.67 0.17
N LEU A 129 -26.51 -19.80 0.87
CA LEU A 129 -26.94 -21.03 0.21
C LEU A 129 -28.29 -20.73 -0.46
N ARG A 130 -28.27 -20.41 -1.75
CA ARG A 130 -29.43 -20.58 -2.60
C ARG A 130 -29.40 -22.03 -3.06
N TRP A 131 -29.90 -22.92 -2.22
CA TRP A 131 -30.30 -24.24 -2.69
C TRP A 131 -31.82 -24.27 -2.71
N ILE A 132 -32.29 -24.66 -3.89
CA ILE A 132 -33.66 -24.88 -4.37
C ILE A 132 -34.33 -25.99 -3.56
#